data_AF-A0AAC9AYH5-F1
#
_entry.id   AF-A0AAC9AYH5-F1
#
_cell.length_a   1.000
_cell.length_b   1.000
_cell.length_c   1.000
_cell.angle_alpha   90.00
_cell.angle_beta   90.00
_cell.angle_gamma   90.00
#
_symmetry.space_group_name_H-M   'P 1'
#
loop_
_entity.id
_entity.type
_entity.pdbx_description
1 polymer ?
#
loop_
_entity_poly.entity_id
_entity_poly.type
_entity_poly.pdbx_seq_one_letter_code
_entity_poly.pdbx_strand_id
1 'polypeptide(L)'
;MQEKEAFAAIAQSEFHSRRRRNSLIRHDLFAEPAWDILLLLYIAHHRDQTMEVGRLCTAVSVAPTTALRWIGQLLDRGLAKHLAPDSAQGDVHILLSPCGIEEMERYLRDFLHRERLGGDLDRYFHKP
;
A
#
# COMPACT_ATOMS: atom_id res chain seq x y z
N MET A 1 13.26 11.48 -10.76
CA MET A 1 13.73 11.25 -9.37
C MET A 1 12.76 11.88 -8.36
N GLN A 2 12.41 13.17 -8.49
CA GLN A 2 11.48 13.84 -7.57
C GLN A 2 10.06 13.24 -7.49
N GLU A 3 9.47 12.77 -8.60
CA GLU A 3 8.10 12.22 -8.61
C GLU A 3 7.98 10.89 -7.86
N LYS A 4 8.96 9.99 -8.03
CA LYS A 4 8.96 8.69 -7.35
C LYS A 4 9.09 8.82 -5.83
N GLU A 5 9.93 9.76 -5.37
CA GLU A 5 10.07 10.06 -3.93
C GLU A 5 8.75 10.61 -3.35
N ALA A 6 8.06 11.48 -4.09
CA ALA A 6 6.75 11.99 -3.69
C ALA A 6 5.70 10.87 -3.59
N PHE A 7 5.66 9.94 -4.55
CA PHE A 7 4.76 8.79 -4.52
C PHE A 7 5.00 7.89 -3.30
N ALA A 8 6.26 7.62 -2.97
CA ALA A 8 6.58 6.85 -1.77
C ALA A 8 6.18 7.56 -0.48
N ALA A 9 6.36 8.88 -0.40
CA ALA A 9 5.91 9.67 0.74
C ALA A 9 4.38 9.65 0.90
N ILE A 10 3.64 9.76 -0.21
CA ILE A 10 2.17 9.64 -0.22
C ILE A 10 1.74 8.26 0.26
N ALA A 11 2.33 7.19 -0.29
CA ALA A 11 2.00 5.82 0.10
C ALA A 11 2.27 5.56 1.60
N GLN A 12 3.38 6.08 2.14
CA GLN A 12 3.69 6.00 3.58
C GLN A 12 2.69 6.79 4.42
N SER A 13 2.36 8.02 4.01
CA SER A 13 1.39 8.87 4.71
C SER A 13 0.01 8.23 4.75
N GLU A 14 -0.46 7.70 3.61
CA GLU A 14 -1.72 6.98 3.51
C GLU A 14 -1.72 5.76 4.44
N PHE A 15 -0.72 4.88 4.35
CA PHE A 15 -0.63 3.72 5.24
C PHE A 15 -0.65 4.10 6.72
N HIS A 16 0.13 5.11 7.13
CA HIS A 16 0.15 5.59 8.51
C HIS A 16 -1.17 6.21 8.95
N SER A 17 -1.85 6.97 8.08
CA SER A 17 -3.19 7.52 8.34
C SER A 17 -4.18 6.39 8.61
N ARG A 18 -4.15 5.33 7.80
CA ARG A 18 -4.98 4.12 7.99
C ARG A 18 -4.68 3.44 9.32
N ARG A 19 -3.39 3.24 9.66
CA ARG A 19 -2.98 2.67 10.97
C ARG A 19 -3.41 3.53 12.15
N ARG A 20 -3.33 4.86 12.01
CA ARG A 20 -3.75 5.82 13.05
C ARG A 20 -5.25 5.75 13.30
N ARG A 21 -6.08 5.58 12.26
CA ARG A 21 -7.52 5.34 12.42
C ARG A 21 -7.76 4.09 13.27
N ASN A 22 -7.08 2.99 12.97
CA ASN A 22 -7.24 1.72 13.71
C ASN A 22 -6.76 1.78 15.17
N SER A 23 -5.81 2.66 15.50
CA SER A 23 -5.33 2.84 16.87
C SER A 23 -6.20 3.79 17.71
N LEU A 24 -6.88 4.75 17.07
CA LEU A 24 -7.67 5.77 17.75
C LEU A 24 -9.16 5.44 17.80
N ILE A 25 -9.66 4.68 16.84
CA ILE A 25 -11.06 4.32 16.68
C ILE A 25 -11.14 2.80 16.57
N ARG A 26 -12.17 2.20 17.18
CA ARG A 26 -12.39 0.74 17.28
C ARG A 26 -11.84 0.00 16.04
N HIS A 27 -10.82 -0.82 16.29
CA HIS A 27 -9.93 -1.36 15.26
C HIS A 27 -10.61 -2.30 14.25
N ASP A 28 -11.81 -2.78 14.56
CA ASP A 28 -12.63 -3.67 13.76
C ASP A 28 -13.48 -2.94 12.71
N LEU A 29 -13.55 -1.60 12.77
CA LEU A 29 -14.39 -0.80 11.87
C LEU A 29 -13.75 -0.48 10.52
N PHE A 30 -12.41 -0.43 10.45
CA PHE A 30 -11.70 0.03 9.26
C PHE A 30 -10.68 -1.01 8.79
N ALA A 31 -11.10 -1.85 7.86
CA ALA A 31 -10.24 -2.85 7.25
C ALA A 31 -10.33 -2.76 5.71
N GLU A 32 -9.21 -2.43 5.06
CA GLU A 32 -9.06 -2.60 3.61
C GLU A 32 -7.71 -3.31 3.34
N PRO A 33 -7.62 -4.58 3.73
CA PRO A 33 -6.35 -5.32 3.74
C PRO A 33 -5.69 -5.41 2.35
N ALA A 34 -6.46 -5.48 1.27
CA ALA A 34 -5.90 -5.46 -0.08
C ALA A 34 -5.11 -4.16 -0.35
N TRP A 35 -5.66 -3.03 0.08
CA TRP A 35 -5.04 -1.73 -0.08
C TRP A 35 -3.82 -1.56 0.83
N ASP A 36 -3.91 -2.00 2.08
CA ASP A 36 -2.78 -2.00 3.02
C ASP A 36 -1.61 -2.83 2.46
N ILE A 37 -1.88 -3.98 1.85
CA ILE A 37 -0.86 -4.82 1.21
C ILE A 37 -0.23 -4.07 0.03
N LEU A 38 -1.03 -3.51 -0.88
CA LEU A 38 -0.52 -2.77 -2.04
C LEU A 38 0.37 -1.60 -1.64
N LEU A 39 -0.03 -0.83 -0.61
CA LEU A 39 0.78 0.27 -0.05
C LEU A 39 2.11 -0.24 0.50
N LEU A 40 2.09 -1.29 1.33
CA LEU A 40 3.31 -1.85 1.93
C LEU A 40 4.27 -2.40 0.87
N LEU A 41 3.75 -3.10 -0.15
CA LEU A 41 4.55 -3.60 -1.26
C LEU A 41 5.12 -2.46 -2.12
N TYR A 42 4.37 -1.38 -2.32
CA TYR A 42 4.87 -0.20 -3.04
C TYR A 42 5.97 0.53 -2.26
N ILE A 43 5.81 0.67 -0.94
CA ILE A 43 6.83 1.27 -0.06
C ILE A 43 8.11 0.44 -0.08
N ALA A 44 8.01 -0.89 -0.03
CA ALA A 44 9.15 -1.78 -0.15
C ALA A 44 9.80 -1.69 -1.53
N HIS A 45 9.00 -1.69 -2.60
CA HIS A 45 9.47 -1.54 -3.97
C HIS A 45 10.29 -0.26 -4.16
N HIS A 46 9.84 0.87 -3.61
CA HIS A 46 10.57 2.14 -3.70
C HIS A 46 11.92 2.12 -2.97
N ARG A 47 12.13 1.18 -2.04
CA ARG A 47 13.40 0.96 -1.33
C ARG A 47 14.24 -0.15 -1.97
N ASP A 48 13.87 -0.60 -3.16
CA ASP A 48 14.46 -1.76 -3.84
C ASP A 48 14.43 -3.03 -2.96
N GLN A 49 13.39 -3.15 -2.12
CA GLN A 49 13.19 -4.24 -1.17
C GLN A 49 12.01 -5.12 -1.57
N THR A 50 12.02 -6.36 -1.08
CA THR A 50 10.88 -7.27 -1.12
C THR A 50 10.26 -7.41 0.26
N MET A 51 9.05 -7.97 0.32
CA MET A 51 8.36 -8.22 1.58
C MET A 51 8.22 -9.70 1.83
N GLU A 52 8.71 -10.15 2.99
CA GLU A 52 8.44 -11.47 3.52
C GLU A 52 6.94 -11.60 3.87
N VAL A 53 6.31 -12.73 3.51
CA VAL A 53 4.86 -12.93 3.68
C VAL A 53 4.45 -12.89 5.16
N GLY A 54 5.23 -13.48 6.07
CA GLY A 54 4.92 -13.47 7.50
C GLY A 54 4.95 -12.06 8.09
N ARG A 55 5.98 -11.29 7.75
CA ARG A 55 6.07 -9.85 8.06
C ARG A 55 4.89 -9.06 7.50
N LEU A 56 4.49 -9.31 6.25
CA LEU A 56 3.36 -8.64 5.63
C LEU A 56 2.04 -8.94 6.36
N CYS A 57 1.79 -10.21 6.69
CA CYS A 57 0.63 -10.64 7.47
C CYS A 57 0.56 -9.98 8.86
N THR A 58 1.73 -9.70 9.46
CA THR A 58 1.82 -9.02 10.77
C THR A 58 1.59 -7.51 10.65
N ALA A 59 2.01 -6.90 9.53
CA ALA A 59 1.88 -5.46 9.30
C ALA A 59 0.44 -5.04 8.97
N VAL A 60 -0.32 -5.92 8.33
CA VAL A 60 -1.74 -5.67 8.00
C VAL A 60 -2.63 -5.88 9.22
N SER A 61 -3.67 -5.06 9.35
CA SER A 61 -4.50 -4.99 10.56
C SER A 61 -5.60 -6.07 10.64
N VAL A 62 -5.34 -7.27 10.11
CA VAL A 62 -6.33 -8.36 9.96
C VAL A 62 -5.76 -9.71 10.39
N ALA A 63 -6.63 -10.70 10.58
CA ALA A 63 -6.19 -12.07 10.90
C ALA A 63 -5.29 -12.65 9.79
N PRO A 64 -4.29 -13.50 10.11
CA PRO A 64 -3.34 -14.04 9.13
C PRO A 64 -4.00 -14.76 7.94
N THR A 65 -5.05 -15.56 8.17
CA THR A 65 -5.79 -16.25 7.09
C THR A 65 -6.48 -15.26 6.13
N THR A 66 -6.91 -14.11 6.64
CA THR A 66 -7.49 -13.04 5.82
C THR A 66 -6.40 -12.35 4.99
N ALA A 67 -5.25 -12.07 5.58
CA ALA A 67 -4.11 -11.51 4.86
C ALA A 67 -3.65 -12.44 3.72
N LEU A 68 -3.46 -13.73 4.00
CA LEU A 68 -3.08 -14.74 3.00
C LEU A 68 -4.09 -14.84 1.85
N ARG A 69 -5.40 -14.81 2.16
CA ARG A 69 -6.46 -14.79 1.13
C ARG A 69 -6.33 -13.57 0.21
N TRP A 70 -6.01 -12.40 0.76
CA TRP A 70 -5.83 -11.19 -0.05
C TRP A 70 -4.52 -11.21 -0.84
N ILE A 71 -3.44 -11.75 -0.28
CA ILE A 71 -2.18 -11.97 -1.02
C ILE A 71 -2.45 -12.87 -2.23
N GLY A 72 -3.09 -14.03 -2.06
CA GLY A 72 -3.47 -14.91 -3.17
C GLY A 72 -4.28 -14.19 -4.24
N GLN A 73 -5.29 -13.43 -3.81
CA GLN A 73 -6.09 -12.61 -4.70
C GLN A 73 -5.35 -11.51 -5.47
N LEU A 74 -4.24 -10.98 -4.94
CA LEU A 74 -3.40 -10.00 -5.63
C LEU A 74 -2.43 -10.69 -6.60
N LEU A 75 -1.96 -11.89 -6.26
CA LEU A 75 -1.15 -12.74 -7.14
C LEU A 75 -1.98 -13.19 -8.35
N ASP A 76 -3.20 -13.69 -8.12
CA ASP A 76 -4.11 -14.17 -9.17
C ASP A 76 -4.50 -13.07 -10.16
N ARG A 77 -4.61 -11.83 -9.67
CA ARG A 77 -4.89 -10.64 -10.49
C ARG A 77 -3.65 -10.05 -11.16
N GLY A 78 -2.47 -10.63 -10.93
CA GLY A 78 -1.22 -10.16 -11.49
C GLY A 78 -0.77 -8.80 -10.97
N LEU A 79 -1.22 -8.37 -9.78
CA LEU A 79 -0.80 -7.13 -9.12
C LEU A 79 0.43 -7.34 -8.23
N ALA A 80 0.59 -8.55 -7.70
CA ALA A 80 1.77 -8.99 -6.98
C ALA A 80 2.40 -10.20 -7.68
N LYS A 81 3.65 -10.51 -7.34
CA LYS A 81 4.33 -11.74 -7.74
C LYS A 81 5.26 -12.24 -6.63
N HIS A 82 5.50 -13.55 -6.61
CA HIS A 82 6.56 -14.12 -5.78
C HIS A 82 7.92 -13.68 -6.30
N LEU A 83 8.86 -13.49 -5.37
CA LEU A 83 10.28 -13.44 -5.72
C LEU A 83 10.69 -14.85 -6.16
N ALA A 84 11.42 -14.98 -7.26
CA ALA A 84 11.93 -16.27 -7.71
C ALA A 84 12.78 -16.89 -6.58
N PRO A 85 12.61 -18.19 -6.28
CA PRO A 85 13.40 -18.83 -5.24
C PRO A 85 14.86 -18.91 -5.69
N ASP A 86 15.76 -18.27 -4.95
CA ASP A 86 17.21 -18.44 -5.13
C ASP A 86 17.70 -19.73 -4.43
N SER A 87 16.93 -20.22 -3.45
CA SER A 87 17.06 -21.55 -2.86
C SER A 87 15.76 -21.90 -2.11
N ALA A 88 15.29 -23.14 -2.22
CA ALA A 88 13.98 -23.58 -1.71
C ALA A 88 13.87 -23.68 -0.17
N GLN A 89 14.75 -23.02 0.59
CA GLN A 89 14.85 -23.11 2.06
C GLN A 89 14.60 -21.79 2.81
N GLY A 90 14.36 -20.68 2.09
CA GLY A 90 14.09 -19.37 2.71
C GLY A 90 12.61 -19.03 2.90
N ASP A 91 12.36 -17.96 3.64
CA ASP A 91 11.02 -17.38 3.77
C ASP A 91 10.44 -17.00 2.39
N VAL A 92 9.11 -17.02 2.27
CA VAL A 92 8.45 -16.64 1.02
C VAL A 92 8.38 -15.13 0.92
N HIS A 93 9.00 -14.56 -0.11
CA HIS A 93 8.95 -13.13 -0.42
C HIS A 93 8.00 -12.83 -1.57
N ILE A 94 7.34 -11.68 -1.49
CA ILE A 94 6.50 -11.13 -2.54
C ILE A 94 6.89 -9.67 -2.83
N LEU A 95 6.58 -9.24 -4.05
CA LEU A 95 6.76 -7.87 -4.53
C LEU A 95 5.60 -7.48 -5.45
N LEU A 96 5.47 -6.20 -5.75
CA LEU A 96 4.57 -5.78 -6.83
C LEU A 96 5.05 -6.35 -8.18
N SER A 97 4.09 -6.71 -9.02
CA SER A 97 4.36 -6.95 -10.43
C SER A 97 4.57 -5.62 -11.16
N PRO A 98 5.09 -5.62 -12.40
CA PRO A 98 5.11 -4.40 -13.22
C PRO A 98 3.73 -3.75 -13.36
N CYS A 99 2.68 -4.56 -13.57
CA CYS A 99 1.30 -4.09 -13.61
C CYS A 99 0.89 -3.43 -12.28
N GLY A 100 1.16 -4.09 -11.15
CA GLY A 100 0.86 -3.53 -9.82
C GLY A 100 1.56 -2.21 -9.54
N ILE A 101 2.82 -2.05 -10.00
CA ILE A 101 3.54 -0.78 -9.91
C ILE A 101 2.83 0.29 -10.73
N GLU A 102 2.49 0.01 -11.99
CA GLU A 102 1.81 0.96 -12.87
C GLU A 102 0.45 1.41 -12.31
N GLU A 103 -0.33 0.48 -11.74
CA GLU A 103 -1.61 0.81 -11.13
C GLU A 103 -1.45 1.70 -9.88
N MET A 104 -0.47 1.39 -9.03
CA MET A 104 -0.16 2.20 -7.86
C MET A 104 0.32 3.59 -8.26
N GLU A 105 1.22 3.70 -9.24
CA GLU A 105 1.69 5.00 -9.72
C GLU A 105 0.57 5.81 -10.37
N ARG A 106 -0.37 5.17 -11.08
CA ARG A 106 -1.57 5.84 -11.61
C ARG A 106 -2.41 6.44 -10.49
N TYR A 107 -2.66 5.69 -9.42
CA TYR A 107 -3.37 6.20 -8.25
C TYR A 107 -2.61 7.34 -7.55
N LEU A 108 -1.31 7.17 -7.27
CA LEU A 108 -0.51 8.15 -6.54
C LEU A 108 -0.35 9.46 -7.33
N ARG A 109 -0.32 9.37 -8.65
CA ARG A 109 -0.36 10.54 -9.54
C ARG A 109 -1.68 11.28 -9.44
N ASP A 110 -2.82 10.58 -9.51
CA ASP A 110 -4.14 11.19 -9.33
C ASP A 110 -4.27 11.85 -7.95
N PHE A 111 -3.80 11.17 -6.89
CA PHE A 111 -3.76 11.72 -5.53
C PHE A 111 -2.95 13.02 -5.46
N LEU A 112 -1.73 13.03 -6.02
CA LEU A 112 -0.87 14.21 -6.03
C LEU A 112 -1.50 15.38 -6.80
N HIS A 113 -2.17 15.10 -7.92
CA HIS A 113 -2.89 16.13 -8.67
C HIS A 113 -4.06 16.71 -7.87
N ARG A 114 -4.84 15.85 -7.19
CA ARG A 114 -5.96 16.31 -6.35
C ARG A 114 -5.51 17.12 -5.15
N GLU A 115 -4.44 16.73 -4.46
CA GLU A 115 -3.88 17.52 -3.34
C GLU A 115 -3.39 18.90 -3.80
N ARG A 116 -2.73 18.96 -4.97
CA ARG A 116 -2.29 20.25 -5.56
C ARG A 116 -3.47 21.14 -5.97
N LEU A 117 -4.60 20.55 -6.36
CA LEU A 117 -5.85 21.26 -6.67
C LEU A 117 -6.69 21.55 -5.40
N GLY A 118 -6.48 20.77 -4.34
CA GLY A 118 -7.20 20.79 -3.06
C GLY A 118 -6.65 21.78 -2.03
N GLY A 119 -5.60 22.56 -2.37
CA GLY A 119 -5.22 23.77 -1.64
C GLY A 119 -6.33 24.85 -1.58
N ASP A 120 -7.49 24.56 -2.16
CA ASP A 120 -8.67 25.39 -2.27
C ASP A 120 -9.73 25.06 -1.20
N LEU A 121 -9.32 24.46 -0.06
CA LEU A 121 -10.19 24.33 1.12
C LEU A 121 -10.61 25.69 1.70
N ASP A 122 -9.91 26.78 1.36
CA ASP A 122 -10.33 28.16 1.66
C ASP A 122 -11.72 28.50 1.08
N ARG A 123 -12.13 27.88 -0.04
CA ARG A 123 -13.45 28.10 -0.63
C ARG A 123 -14.60 27.45 0.14
N TYR A 124 -14.32 26.48 1.01
CA TYR A 124 -15.34 25.87 1.86
C TYR A 124 -15.58 26.66 3.16
N PHE A 125 -14.61 27.49 3.58
CA PHE A 125 -14.73 28.33 4.78
C PHE A 125 -15.11 29.79 4.48
N HIS A 126 -15.14 30.20 3.21
CA HIS A 126 -15.58 31.53 2.80
C HIS A 126 -16.89 31.47 2.00
N LYS A 127 -18.01 31.49 2.71
CA LYS A 127 -19.29 31.97 2.16
C LYS A 127 -19.83 33.04 3.12
N PRO A 128 -20.26 34.22 2.61
CA PRO A 128 -20.66 35.38 3.42
C PRO A 128 -21.88 35.12 4.30
#